data_AF-A0A351C6M0-F1
#
_entry.id   AF-A0A351C6M0-F1
#
_cell.length_a   1.000
_cell.length_b   1.000
_cell.length_c   1.000
_cell.angle_alpha   90.00
_cell.angle_beta   90.00
_cell.angle_gamma   90.00
#
_symmetry.space_group_name_H-M   'P 1'
#
loop_
_entity.id
_entity.type
_entity.pdbx_description
1 polymer ?
#
loop_
_entity_poly.entity_id
_entity_poly.type
_entity_poly.pdbx_seq_one_letter_code
_entity_poly.pdbx_strand_id
1 'polypeptide(L)'
;MNKENSPRDIRGIDFPWDATLETKLKFVVNYAALAPSTHNTQPWLFRITDRSVEIFADRSRALAVVDPDDRALTISCGAATGNLCAALDAVGLDHSLQVFPNIAEPDLVARITLKPERDQDSDWLIKLDAIHKRKTVRAGFRHKPLPVDYLIESAADVSTEHAVMCFNCDPECEFEVLAAVQQADSIWSADKHFMRENASWMHPLRKRSRDGVPARSTKLPSSKELWSAPM
;
A
#
# COMPACT_ATOMS: atom_id res chain seq x y z
N MET A 1 12.14 13.33 9.47
CA MET A 1 11.09 12.95 10.45
C MET A 1 11.76 12.64 11.79
N ASN A 2 11.42 13.39 12.84
CA ASN A 2 11.92 13.14 14.22
C ASN A 2 11.59 11.71 14.67
N LYS A 3 12.45 11.15 15.53
CA LYS A 3 12.31 9.76 16.05
C LYS A 3 11.00 9.51 16.79
N GLU A 4 10.27 10.54 17.19
CA GLU A 4 9.18 10.46 18.17
C GLU A 4 7.82 10.04 17.63
N ASN A 5 7.49 10.21 16.34
CA ASN A 5 6.17 9.81 15.81
C ASN A 5 6.31 8.96 14.55
N SER A 6 6.18 7.63 14.69
CA SER A 6 6.06 6.73 13.55
C SER A 6 4.61 6.77 13.04
N PRO A 7 4.36 6.78 11.72
CA PRO A 7 3.01 6.60 11.19
C PRO A 7 2.32 5.31 11.69
N ARG A 8 3.09 4.32 12.13
CA ARG A 8 2.56 3.07 12.71
C ARG A 8 1.97 3.23 14.11
N ASP A 9 2.26 4.33 14.79
CA ASP A 9 1.80 4.58 16.16
C ASP A 9 0.53 5.46 16.17
N ILE A 10 0.03 5.89 15.00
CA ILE A 10 -1.19 6.69 14.89
C ILE A 10 -2.43 5.91 15.34
N ARG A 11 -3.37 6.58 16.00
CA ARG A 11 -4.65 6.01 16.40
C ARG A 11 -5.77 6.92 15.93
N GLY A 12 -6.82 6.37 15.34
CA GLY A 12 -7.91 7.18 14.78
C GLY A 12 -8.58 8.07 15.83
N ILE A 13 -8.69 7.59 17.06
CA ILE A 13 -9.28 8.33 18.20
C ILE A 13 -8.53 9.65 18.53
N ASP A 14 -7.28 9.78 18.09
CA ASP A 14 -6.47 10.99 18.32
C ASP A 14 -6.67 12.05 17.21
N PHE A 15 -7.65 11.86 16.31
CA PHE A 15 -7.90 12.83 15.24
C PHE A 15 -8.23 14.22 15.83
N PRO A 16 -7.53 15.28 15.40
CA PRO A 16 -7.63 16.60 16.02
C PRO A 16 -8.81 17.41 15.44
N TRP A 17 -10.03 17.10 15.87
CA TRP A 17 -11.28 17.68 15.37
C TRP A 17 -11.31 19.22 15.36
N ASP A 18 -10.84 19.84 16.45
CA ASP A 18 -10.89 21.29 16.66
C ASP A 18 -9.62 22.02 16.20
N ALA A 19 -8.67 21.30 15.59
CA ALA A 19 -7.41 21.91 15.15
C ALA A 19 -7.51 22.55 13.76
N THR A 20 -6.50 23.35 13.44
CA THR A 20 -6.30 23.92 12.10
C THR A 20 -6.30 22.85 11.02
N LEU A 21 -6.72 23.21 9.81
CA LEU A 21 -6.72 22.32 8.64
C LEU A 21 -5.35 21.68 8.36
N GLU A 22 -4.27 22.45 8.48
CA GLU A 22 -2.91 21.94 8.33
C GLU A 22 -2.60 20.79 9.31
N THR A 23 -3.04 20.92 10.56
CA THR A 23 -2.88 19.90 11.60
C THR A 23 -3.70 18.64 11.28
N LYS A 24 -4.94 18.81 10.81
CA LYS A 24 -5.78 17.69 10.33
C LYS A 24 -5.13 16.98 9.14
N LEU A 25 -4.60 17.74 8.17
CA LEU A 25 -3.89 17.21 7.00
C LEU A 25 -2.64 16.43 7.39
N LYS A 26 -1.79 16.97 8.28
CA LYS A 26 -0.63 16.27 8.82
C LYS A 26 -1.02 14.96 9.49
N PHE A 27 -2.14 14.93 10.20
CA PHE A 27 -2.65 13.71 10.82
C PHE A 27 -3.00 12.65 9.78
N VAL A 28 -3.84 12.96 8.80
CA VAL A 28 -4.28 11.98 7.77
C VAL A 28 -3.15 11.54 6.84
N VAL A 29 -2.12 12.36 6.61
CA VAL A 29 -0.92 11.95 5.85
C VAL A 29 -0.18 10.77 6.49
N ASN A 30 -0.27 10.59 7.81
CA ASN A 30 0.28 9.37 8.43
C ASN A 30 -0.47 8.11 7.97
N TYR A 31 -1.78 8.17 7.69
CA TYR A 31 -2.52 7.04 7.13
C TYR A 31 -2.12 6.76 5.68
N ALA A 32 -1.83 7.79 4.89
CA ALA A 32 -1.23 7.65 3.56
C ALA A 32 0.08 6.85 3.62
N ALA A 33 0.93 7.16 4.60
CA ALA A 33 2.21 6.48 4.80
C ALA A 33 2.10 5.01 5.27
N LEU A 34 0.90 4.53 5.62
CA LEU A 34 0.64 3.11 5.93
C LEU A 34 0.32 2.26 4.69
N ALA A 35 0.30 2.88 3.52
CA ALA A 35 0.10 2.17 2.26
C ALA A 35 1.15 1.07 2.04
N PRO A 36 0.79 -0.02 1.36
CA PRO A 36 1.78 -0.99 0.91
C PRO A 36 2.67 -0.37 -0.19
N SER A 37 3.92 -0.80 -0.25
CA SER A 37 4.84 -0.51 -1.35
C SER A 37 5.73 -1.71 -1.65
N THR A 38 6.22 -1.81 -2.89
CA THR A 38 7.19 -2.84 -3.29
C THR A 38 8.40 -2.81 -2.39
N HIS A 39 8.80 -3.97 -1.86
CA HIS A 39 9.83 -4.11 -0.83
C HIS A 39 9.68 -3.19 0.41
N ASN A 40 8.50 -2.60 0.62
CA ASN A 40 8.27 -1.59 1.64
C ASN A 40 9.24 -0.39 1.52
N THR A 41 9.61 -0.01 0.29
CA THR A 41 10.53 1.10 -0.01
C THR A 41 9.95 2.45 0.40
N GLN A 42 8.62 2.57 0.46
CA GLN A 42 7.87 3.81 0.77
C GLN A 42 8.32 4.98 -0.12
N PRO A 43 8.17 4.87 -1.46
CA PRO A 43 8.80 5.77 -2.41
C PRO A 43 7.97 7.04 -2.65
N TRP A 44 7.47 7.64 -1.58
CA TRP A 44 6.60 8.82 -1.64
C TRP A 44 7.15 9.97 -0.80
N LEU A 45 6.99 11.17 -1.33
CA LEU A 45 7.17 12.42 -0.60
C LEU A 45 5.84 13.16 -0.56
N PHE A 46 5.48 13.66 0.62
CA PHE A 46 4.26 14.44 0.82
C PHE A 46 4.62 15.91 0.96
N ARG A 47 3.95 16.78 0.19
CA ARG A 47 3.98 18.22 0.39
C ARG A 47 2.59 18.67 0.82
N ILE A 48 2.50 19.21 2.03
CA ILE A 48 1.26 19.79 2.55
C ILE A 48 1.32 21.30 2.28
N THR A 49 0.23 21.83 1.73
CA THR A 49 -0.03 23.26 1.55
C THR A 49 -1.29 23.63 2.34
N ASP A 50 -1.73 24.89 2.28
CA ASP A 50 -2.88 25.38 3.05
C ASP A 50 -4.15 24.52 2.92
N ARG A 51 -4.44 24.03 1.70
CA ARG A 51 -5.65 23.25 1.39
C ARG A 51 -5.40 22.03 0.52
N SER A 52 -4.15 21.64 0.30
CA SER A 52 -3.86 20.49 -0.55
C SER A 52 -2.71 19.64 -0.03
N VAL A 53 -2.75 18.37 -0.38
CA VAL A 53 -1.64 17.42 -0.20
C VAL A 53 -1.20 16.96 -1.58
N GLU A 54 0.06 17.19 -1.90
CA GLU A 54 0.73 16.69 -3.09
C GLU A 54 1.55 15.46 -2.74
N ILE A 55 1.53 14.48 -3.64
CA ILE A 55 2.21 13.20 -3.49
C ILE A 55 3.19 13.08 -4.65
N PHE A 56 4.48 13.05 -4.33
CA PHE A 56 5.56 12.91 -5.27
C PHE A 56 6.18 11.51 -5.24
N ALA A 57 6.56 11.00 -6.40
CA ALA A 57 7.43 9.83 -6.54
C ALA A 57 8.85 10.15 -6.05
N ASP A 58 9.34 9.43 -5.05
CA ASP A 58 10.73 9.51 -4.59
C ASP A 58 11.62 8.57 -5.41
N ARG A 59 12.18 9.08 -6.52
CA ARG A 59 13.07 8.30 -7.39
C ARG A 59 14.36 7.83 -6.70
N SER A 60 14.75 8.43 -5.56
CA SER A 60 15.89 7.94 -4.78
C SER A 60 15.61 6.57 -4.12
N ARG A 61 14.34 6.15 -4.09
CA ARG A 61 13.85 4.87 -3.56
C ARG A 61 13.40 3.90 -4.66
N ALA A 62 13.69 4.22 -5.92
CA ALA A 62 13.44 3.35 -7.06
C ALA A 62 14.21 2.04 -6.96
N LEU A 63 13.69 1.02 -7.64
CA LEU A 63 14.26 -0.32 -7.71
C LEU A 63 14.68 -0.57 -9.15
N ALA A 64 15.87 -0.10 -9.54
CA ALA A 64 16.27 -0.04 -10.94
C ALA A 64 16.36 -1.43 -11.62
N VAL A 65 16.47 -2.51 -10.84
CA VAL A 65 16.53 -3.88 -11.37
C VAL A 65 15.17 -4.59 -11.26
N VAL A 66 14.52 -4.51 -10.10
CA VAL A 66 13.23 -5.16 -9.83
C VAL A 66 12.06 -4.46 -10.53
N ASP A 67 12.14 -3.15 -10.70
CA ASP A 67 11.09 -2.28 -11.27
C ASP A 67 11.72 -1.23 -12.23
N PRO A 68 12.32 -1.66 -13.36
CA PRO A 68 13.10 -0.79 -14.23
C PRO A 68 12.28 0.35 -14.87
N ASP A 69 10.97 0.16 -15.00
CA ASP A 69 10.03 1.16 -15.56
C ASP A 69 9.34 1.99 -14.47
N ASP A 70 9.72 1.81 -13.19
CA ASP A 70 9.10 2.45 -12.03
C ASP A 70 7.56 2.29 -11.95
N ARG A 71 7.05 1.19 -12.51
CA ARG A 71 5.62 0.89 -12.50
C ARG A 71 5.15 0.59 -11.08
N ALA A 72 5.89 -0.25 -10.37
CA ALA A 72 5.56 -0.65 -9.00
C ALA A 72 5.77 0.51 -8.01
N LEU A 73 6.75 1.39 -8.26
CA LEU A 73 6.91 2.67 -7.58
C LEU A 73 5.66 3.53 -7.75
N THR A 74 5.22 3.73 -9.00
CA THR A 74 4.03 4.54 -9.31
C THR A 74 2.76 3.97 -8.67
N ILE A 75 2.58 2.65 -8.73
CA ILE A 75 1.47 1.95 -8.05
C ILE A 75 1.55 2.14 -6.53
N SER A 76 2.75 2.12 -5.95
CA SER A 76 2.95 2.37 -4.51
C SER A 76 2.52 3.79 -4.12
N CYS A 77 2.84 4.80 -4.93
CA CYS A 77 2.34 6.16 -4.74
C CYS A 77 0.81 6.23 -4.88
N GLY A 78 0.23 5.53 -5.86
CA GLY A 78 -1.22 5.40 -6.02
C GLY A 78 -1.91 4.77 -4.79
N ALA A 79 -1.28 3.76 -4.18
CA ALA A 79 -1.77 3.17 -2.94
C ALA A 79 -1.73 4.16 -1.76
N ALA A 80 -0.69 4.99 -1.67
CA ALA A 80 -0.62 6.08 -0.69
C ALA A 80 -1.71 7.14 -0.92
N THR A 81 -1.97 7.49 -2.18
CA THR A 81 -3.09 8.38 -2.57
C THR A 81 -4.43 7.80 -2.15
N GLY A 82 -4.69 6.52 -2.45
CA GLY A 82 -5.94 5.85 -2.07
C GLY A 82 -6.15 5.81 -0.56
N ASN A 83 -5.10 5.50 0.22
CA ASN A 83 -5.15 5.58 1.68
C ASN A 83 -5.46 7.00 2.18
N LEU A 84 -4.89 8.03 1.55
CA LEU A 84 -5.13 9.42 1.93
C LEU A 84 -6.58 9.82 1.67
N CYS A 85 -7.12 9.50 0.48
CA CYS A 85 -8.53 9.72 0.15
C CYS A 85 -9.45 9.03 1.15
N ALA A 86 -9.23 7.74 1.43
CA ALA A 86 -10.02 6.99 2.41
C ALA A 86 -9.95 7.59 3.83
N ALA A 87 -8.79 8.08 4.24
CA ALA A 87 -8.62 8.73 5.54
C ALA A 87 -9.32 10.10 5.60
N LEU A 88 -9.26 10.89 4.53
CA LEU A 88 -9.96 12.18 4.40
C LEU A 88 -11.49 11.98 4.44
N ASP A 89 -11.99 11.00 3.68
CA ASP A 89 -13.41 10.66 3.63
C ASP A 89 -13.92 10.22 5.00
N ALA A 90 -13.16 9.38 5.72
CA ALA A 90 -13.52 8.95 7.05
C ALA A 90 -13.75 10.14 7.99
N VAL A 91 -12.92 11.18 7.92
CA VAL A 91 -12.99 12.34 8.83
C VAL A 91 -13.84 13.50 8.30
N GLY A 92 -14.64 13.28 7.24
CA GLY A 92 -15.55 14.29 6.68
C GLY A 92 -14.87 15.40 5.87
N LEU A 93 -13.62 15.21 5.45
CA LEU A 93 -12.90 16.19 4.63
C LEU A 93 -13.13 15.91 3.14
N ASP A 94 -14.14 16.57 2.56
CA ASP A 94 -14.42 16.48 1.12
C ASP A 94 -13.24 17.03 0.30
N HIS A 95 -13.00 16.42 -0.87
CA HIS A 95 -11.83 16.70 -1.67
C HIS A 95 -12.03 16.46 -3.17
N SER A 96 -11.07 16.95 -3.95
CA SER A 96 -10.88 16.59 -5.35
C SER A 96 -9.51 15.95 -5.50
N LEU A 97 -9.42 14.92 -6.35
CA LEU A 97 -8.18 14.26 -6.71
C LEU A 97 -7.82 14.60 -8.16
N GLN A 98 -6.60 15.05 -8.37
CA GLN A 98 -5.99 15.18 -9.70
C GLN A 98 -4.79 14.24 -9.76
N VAL A 99 -4.78 13.33 -10.73
CA VAL A 99 -3.67 12.40 -10.99
C VAL A 99 -2.80 12.98 -12.10
N PHE A 100 -1.48 13.01 -11.90
CA PHE A 100 -0.50 13.68 -12.77
C PHE A 100 -0.93 15.08 -13.22
N PRO A 101 -1.21 16.02 -12.28
CA PRO A 101 -1.78 17.32 -12.58
C PRO A 101 -0.86 18.25 -13.37
N ASN A 102 0.45 17.96 -13.41
CA ASN A 102 1.44 18.79 -14.10
C ASN A 102 2.38 17.92 -14.94
N ILE A 103 2.28 18.00 -16.27
CA ILE A 103 3.15 17.25 -17.18
C ILE A 103 4.62 17.67 -17.10
N ALA A 104 4.92 18.89 -16.65
CA ALA A 104 6.28 19.36 -16.43
C ALA A 104 6.90 18.85 -15.12
N GLU A 105 6.08 18.26 -14.23
CA GLU A 105 6.50 17.64 -12.98
C GLU A 105 6.03 16.16 -12.98
N PRO A 106 6.70 15.27 -13.74
CA PRO A 106 6.26 13.88 -13.90
C PRO A 106 6.27 13.09 -12.59
N ASP A 107 7.04 13.55 -11.60
CA ASP A 107 7.06 12.94 -10.27
C ASP A 107 5.90 13.40 -9.39
N LEU A 108 5.15 14.45 -9.75
CA LEU A 108 3.90 14.82 -9.06
C LEU A 108 2.80 13.84 -9.47
N VAL A 109 2.69 12.73 -8.74
CA VAL A 109 1.75 11.64 -9.02
C VAL A 109 0.32 12.05 -8.74
N ALA A 110 0.08 12.79 -7.66
CA ALA A 110 -1.27 13.22 -7.30
C ALA A 110 -1.28 14.54 -6.52
N ARG A 111 -2.35 15.32 -6.71
CA ARG A 111 -2.72 16.45 -5.86
C ARG A 111 -4.14 16.26 -5.37
N ILE A 112 -4.30 16.26 -4.04
CA ILE A 112 -5.61 16.23 -3.39
C ILE A 112 -5.89 17.61 -2.82
N THR A 113 -6.98 18.25 -3.26
CA THR A 113 -7.37 19.60 -2.82
C THR A 113 -8.69 19.56 -2.07
N LEU A 114 -8.71 20.09 -0.86
CA LEU A 114 -9.87 20.08 0.02
C LEU A 114 -10.95 21.09 -0.41
N LYS A 115 -12.18 20.59 -0.45
CA LYS A 115 -13.41 21.36 -0.69
C LYS A 115 -14.02 21.81 0.65
N PRO A 116 -15.13 22.58 0.66
CA PRO A 116 -15.90 22.80 1.89
C PRO A 116 -16.23 21.46 2.57
N GLU A 117 -16.16 21.42 3.90
CA GLU A 117 -16.32 20.20 4.69
C GLU A 117 -17.71 19.55 4.47
N ARG A 118 -17.76 18.23 4.60
CA ARG A 118 -19.01 17.45 4.63
C ARG A 118 -19.17 16.78 5.99
N ASP A 119 -20.35 16.23 6.25
CA ASP A 119 -20.56 15.43 7.45
C ASP A 119 -19.62 14.21 7.47
N GLN A 120 -19.13 13.92 8.67
CA GLN A 120 -18.32 12.75 8.98
C GLN A 120 -19.08 11.46 8.71
N ASP A 121 -18.39 10.43 8.24
CA ASP A 121 -18.97 9.09 8.12
C ASP A 121 -19.22 8.47 9.51
N SER A 122 -20.39 7.87 9.73
CA SER A 122 -20.73 7.19 11.00
C SER A 122 -19.67 6.17 11.44
N ASP A 123 -19.01 5.55 10.46
CA ASP A 123 -18.08 4.44 10.63
C ASP A 123 -16.61 4.88 10.48
N TRP A 124 -16.33 6.18 10.58
CA TRP A 124 -14.99 6.76 10.37
C TRP A 124 -13.87 6.03 11.11
N LEU A 125 -14.10 5.65 12.37
CA LEU A 125 -13.09 5.01 13.19
C LEU A 125 -12.78 3.60 12.68
N ILE A 126 -13.79 2.89 12.17
CA ILE A 126 -13.63 1.57 11.54
C ILE A 126 -12.80 1.71 10.26
N LYS A 127 -13.06 2.73 9.44
CA LYS A 127 -12.30 2.99 8.20
C LYS A 127 -10.83 3.30 8.48
N LEU A 128 -10.55 4.18 9.43
CA LEU A 128 -9.17 4.48 9.84
C LEU A 128 -8.48 3.25 10.45
N ASP A 129 -9.18 2.48 11.28
CA ASP A 129 -8.65 1.26 11.89
C ASP A 129 -8.36 0.17 10.84
N ALA A 130 -9.15 0.07 9.78
CA ALA A 130 -8.89 -0.84 8.66
C ALA A 130 -7.55 -0.51 7.96
N ILE A 131 -7.27 0.76 7.69
CA ILE A 131 -5.98 1.20 7.13
C ILE A 131 -4.83 0.84 8.09
N HIS A 132 -5.02 1.08 9.39
CA HIS A 132 -4.00 0.82 10.41
C HIS A 132 -3.67 -0.66 10.59
N LYS A 133 -4.71 -1.51 10.65
CA LYS A 133 -4.57 -2.95 10.88
C LYS A 133 -4.11 -3.72 9.65
N ARG A 134 -4.32 -3.19 8.43
CA ARG A 134 -3.93 -3.83 7.18
C ARG A 134 -2.45 -4.21 7.19
N LYS A 135 -2.17 -5.49 6.94
CA LYS A 135 -0.81 -6.04 6.84
C LYS A 135 -0.74 -7.00 5.68
N THR A 136 0.42 -7.05 5.02
CA THR A 136 0.73 -8.12 4.06
C THR A 136 1.02 -9.40 4.84
N VAL A 137 0.12 -10.36 4.77
CA VAL A 137 0.30 -11.70 5.34
C VAL A 137 0.88 -12.60 4.25
N ARG A 138 2.08 -13.13 4.49
CA ARG A 138 2.76 -14.09 3.58
C ARG A 138 2.70 -15.54 4.08
N ALA A 139 1.94 -15.77 5.15
CA ALA A 139 1.59 -17.12 5.57
C ALA A 139 0.40 -17.60 4.73
N GLY A 140 0.29 -18.92 4.55
CA GLY A 140 -0.89 -19.51 3.91
C GLY A 140 -2.19 -19.09 4.63
N PHE A 141 -3.25 -18.92 3.85
CA PHE A 141 -4.58 -18.66 4.37
C PHE A 141 -5.30 -19.98 4.71
N ARG A 142 -6.35 -19.91 5.51
CA ARG A 142 -7.20 -21.09 5.77
C ARG A 142 -7.87 -21.51 4.46
N HIS A 143 -7.91 -22.81 4.20
CA HIS A 143 -8.67 -23.39 3.09
C HIS A 143 -10.19 -23.36 3.39
N LYS A 144 -10.74 -22.16 3.46
CA LYS A 144 -12.16 -21.88 3.69
C LYS A 144 -12.63 -20.87 2.65
N PRO A 145 -13.61 -21.22 1.79
CA PRO A 145 -14.12 -20.28 0.80
C PRO A 145 -14.82 -19.10 1.50
N LEU A 146 -14.73 -17.93 0.86
CA LEU A 146 -15.49 -16.75 1.26
C LEU A 146 -16.91 -16.83 0.68
N PRO A 147 -17.92 -16.23 1.35
CA PRO A 147 -19.27 -16.12 0.79
C PRO A 147 -19.24 -15.41 -0.57
N VAL A 148 -20.00 -15.91 -1.54
CA VAL A 148 -20.03 -15.35 -2.91
C VAL A 148 -20.53 -13.91 -2.91
N ASP A 149 -21.56 -13.60 -2.13
CA ASP A 149 -22.11 -12.25 -2.03
C ASP A 149 -21.05 -11.24 -1.57
N TYR A 150 -20.22 -11.63 -0.60
CA TYR A 150 -19.10 -10.80 -0.14
C TYR A 150 -18.08 -10.52 -1.26
N LEU A 151 -17.79 -11.51 -2.12
CA LEU A 151 -16.88 -11.32 -3.26
C LEU A 151 -17.49 -10.39 -4.30
N ILE A 152 -18.78 -10.53 -4.60
CA ILE A 152 -19.49 -9.68 -5.56
C ILE A 152 -19.54 -8.24 -5.05
N GLU A 153 -19.94 -8.03 -3.80
CA GLU A 153 -19.95 -6.71 -3.15
C GLU A 153 -18.56 -6.08 -3.16
N SER A 154 -17.53 -6.83 -2.74
CA SER A 154 -16.15 -6.34 -2.73
C SER A 154 -15.67 -5.96 -4.13
N ALA A 155 -15.99 -6.75 -5.17
CA ALA A 155 -15.62 -6.44 -6.54
C ALA A 155 -16.36 -5.19 -7.04
N ALA A 156 -17.65 -5.05 -6.75
CA ALA A 156 -18.45 -3.91 -7.15
C ALA A 156 -17.98 -2.60 -6.49
N ASP A 157 -17.57 -2.66 -5.22
CA ASP A 157 -17.12 -1.49 -4.45
C ASP A 157 -15.80 -0.89 -4.95
N VAL A 158 -14.89 -1.72 -5.48
CA VAL A 158 -13.54 -1.26 -5.88
C VAL A 158 -13.34 -1.17 -7.39
N SER A 159 -14.20 -1.84 -8.17
CA SER A 159 -14.05 -1.83 -9.63
C SER A 159 -14.56 -0.51 -10.22
N THR A 160 -13.82 -0.03 -11.21
CA THR A 160 -14.11 1.19 -11.96
C THR A 160 -14.03 0.88 -13.46
N GLU A 161 -14.31 1.86 -14.31
CA GLU A 161 -14.09 1.74 -15.75
C GLU A 161 -12.62 1.50 -16.14
N HIS A 162 -11.67 1.74 -15.23
CA HIS A 162 -10.23 1.63 -15.49
C HIS A 162 -9.54 0.48 -14.73
N ALA A 163 -10.21 -0.14 -13.75
CA ALA A 163 -9.64 -1.21 -12.95
C ALA A 163 -10.75 -2.15 -12.47
N VAL A 164 -10.54 -3.46 -12.60
CA VAL A 164 -11.50 -4.48 -12.16
C VAL A 164 -10.83 -5.40 -11.15
N MET A 165 -11.51 -5.68 -10.05
CA MET A 165 -11.10 -6.71 -9.11
C MET A 165 -11.65 -8.07 -9.55
N CYS A 166 -10.75 -9.03 -9.77
CA CYS A 166 -11.11 -10.39 -10.13
C CYS A 166 -10.68 -11.36 -9.01
N PHE A 167 -11.51 -12.36 -8.75
CA PHE A 167 -11.20 -13.47 -7.86
C PHE A 167 -10.94 -14.71 -8.70
N ASN A 168 -9.80 -15.38 -8.47
CA ASN A 168 -9.59 -16.70 -9.03
C ASN A 168 -10.38 -17.72 -8.21
N CYS A 169 -11.38 -18.33 -8.83
CA CYS A 169 -12.21 -19.38 -8.23
C CYS A 169 -11.95 -20.75 -8.86
N ASP A 170 -11.00 -20.84 -9.81
CA ASP A 170 -10.68 -22.04 -10.55
C ASP A 170 -9.36 -22.67 -10.03
N PRO A 171 -9.41 -23.90 -9.48
CA PRO A 171 -8.23 -24.62 -9.05
C PRO A 171 -7.21 -24.87 -10.17
N GLU A 172 -7.64 -25.03 -11.43
CA GLU A 172 -6.71 -25.25 -12.55
C GLU A 172 -5.88 -23.99 -12.83
N CYS A 173 -6.53 -22.82 -12.80
CA CYS A 173 -5.87 -21.52 -12.91
C CYS A 173 -4.89 -21.28 -11.74
N GLU A 174 -5.18 -21.80 -10.54
CA GLU A 174 -4.24 -21.72 -9.41
C GLU A 174 -2.91 -22.43 -9.73
N PHE A 175 -2.97 -23.63 -10.33
CA PHE A 175 -1.76 -24.36 -10.74
C PHE A 175 -0.96 -23.61 -11.80
N GLU A 176 -1.62 -23.02 -12.79
CA GLU A 176 -0.96 -22.25 -13.84
C GLU A 176 -0.24 -21.01 -13.27
N VAL A 177 -0.90 -20.27 -12.38
CA VAL A 177 -0.30 -19.11 -11.70
C VAL A 177 0.90 -19.55 -10.87
N LEU A 178 0.79 -20.64 -10.12
CA LEU A 178 1.90 -21.17 -9.33
C LEU A 178 3.09 -21.58 -10.20
N ALA A 179 2.85 -22.26 -11.33
CA ALA A 179 3.89 -22.65 -12.27
C ALA A 179 4.60 -21.42 -12.87
N ALA A 180 3.85 -20.40 -13.27
CA ALA A 180 4.39 -19.14 -13.78
C ALA A 180 5.24 -18.41 -12.74
N VAL A 181 4.79 -18.35 -11.48
CA VAL A 181 5.55 -17.76 -10.37
C VAL A 181 6.86 -18.52 -10.12
N GLN A 182 6.84 -19.85 -10.10
CA GLN A 182 8.04 -20.66 -9.91
C GLN A 182 9.06 -20.47 -11.04
N GLN A 183 8.58 -20.34 -12.28
CA GLN A 183 9.44 -20.06 -13.43
C GLN A 183 10.07 -18.67 -13.31
N ALA A 184 9.28 -17.64 -12.94
CA ALA A 184 9.78 -16.29 -12.72
C ALA A 184 10.83 -16.25 -11.59
N ASP A 185 10.57 -16.91 -10.46
CA ASP A 185 11.52 -17.01 -9.34
C ASP A 185 12.84 -17.69 -9.77
N SER A 186 12.77 -18.72 -10.62
CA SER A 186 13.95 -19.41 -11.14
C SER A 186 14.80 -18.50 -12.04
N ILE A 187 14.16 -17.70 -12.89
CA ILE A 187 14.83 -16.73 -13.77
C ILE A 187 15.47 -15.62 -12.93
N TRP A 188 14.73 -15.04 -11.99
CA TRP A 188 15.20 -13.90 -11.19
C TRP A 188 16.28 -14.30 -10.17
N SER A 189 16.19 -15.49 -9.57
CA SER A 189 17.21 -15.97 -8.64
C SER A 189 18.55 -16.26 -9.30
N ALA A 190 18.57 -16.53 -10.61
CA ALA A 190 19.80 -16.67 -11.40
C ALA A 190 20.48 -15.31 -11.69
N ASP A 191 19.74 -14.20 -11.63
CA ASP A 191 20.30 -12.86 -11.85
C ASP A 191 20.93 -12.28 -10.57
N LYS A 192 22.25 -12.06 -10.63
CA LYS A 192 23.03 -11.50 -9.52
C LYS A 192 22.66 -10.05 -9.21
N HIS A 193 22.22 -9.26 -10.20
CA HIS A 193 21.79 -7.88 -9.99
C HIS A 193 20.48 -7.84 -9.23
N PHE A 194 19.51 -8.65 -9.65
CA PHE A 194 18.24 -8.82 -8.94
C PHE A 194 18.47 -9.26 -7.49
N MET A 195 19.28 -10.31 -7.29
CA MET A 195 19.54 -10.83 -5.95
C MET A 195 20.20 -9.80 -5.02
N ARG A 196 21.08 -8.94 -5.55
CA ARG A 196 21.72 -7.86 -4.77
C ARG A 196 20.73 -6.78 -4.38
N GLU A 197 19.92 -6.30 -5.32
CA GLU A 197 18.91 -5.27 -5.03
C GLU A 197 17.86 -5.80 -4.04
N ASN A 198 17.32 -6.99 -4.27
CA ASN A 198 16.37 -7.64 -3.36
C ASN A 198 16.97 -7.81 -1.94
N ALA A 199 18.22 -8.29 -1.83
CA ALA A 199 18.89 -8.44 -0.54
C ALA A 199 19.11 -7.10 0.18
N SER A 200 19.33 -6.01 -0.55
CA SER A 200 19.53 -4.68 0.04
C SER A 200 18.28 -4.18 0.79
N TRP A 201 17.09 -4.60 0.34
CA TRP A 201 15.80 -4.26 0.96
C TRP A 201 15.29 -5.32 1.94
N MET A 202 15.96 -6.46 2.03
CA MET A 202 15.73 -7.46 3.08
C MET A 202 16.53 -7.08 4.32
N HIS A 203 15.85 -6.71 5.40
CA HIS A 203 16.50 -6.19 6.60
C HIS A 203 16.54 -7.22 7.73
N PRO A 204 17.71 -7.40 8.38
CA PRO A 204 17.80 -8.25 9.56
C PRO A 204 16.99 -7.65 10.70
N LEU A 205 16.47 -8.50 11.58
CA LEU A 205 15.56 -8.10 12.68
C LEU A 205 16.12 -7.02 13.60
N ARG A 206 17.45 -6.94 13.72
CA ARG A 206 18.14 -5.96 14.58
C ARG A 206 18.25 -4.58 13.94
N LYS A 207 18.03 -4.44 12.64
CA LYS A 207 18.06 -3.15 11.94
C LYS A 207 16.80 -2.37 12.31
N ARG A 208 16.97 -1.20 12.92
CA ARG A 208 15.87 -0.28 13.28
C ARG A 208 15.37 0.54 12.07
N SER A 209 15.45 -0.03 10.86
CA SER A 209 14.89 0.61 9.66
C SER A 209 13.36 0.60 9.75
N ARG A 210 12.74 1.68 9.27
CA ARG A 210 11.27 1.78 9.15
C ARG A 210 10.78 1.34 7.76
N ASP A 211 11.71 1.19 6.82
CA ASP A 211 11.58 0.68 5.45
C ASP A 211 12.21 -0.70 5.28
N GLY A 212 12.06 -1.25 4.08
CA GLY A 212 12.48 -2.61 3.77
C GLY A 212 11.57 -3.68 4.36
N VAL A 213 11.80 -4.93 3.95
CA VAL A 213 11.07 -6.09 4.44
C VAL A 213 11.85 -6.70 5.61
N PRO A 214 11.29 -6.72 6.84
CA PRO A 214 11.96 -7.35 7.95
C PRO A 214 11.93 -8.88 7.80
N ALA A 215 13.00 -9.56 8.20
CA ALA A 215 13.11 -11.02 8.08
C ALA A 215 11.98 -11.84 8.74
N ARG A 216 11.23 -11.28 9.72
CA ARG A 216 10.02 -11.93 10.30
C ARG A 216 8.84 -12.00 9.33
N SER A 217 8.76 -11.08 8.38
CA SER A 217 7.67 -10.98 7.40
C SER A 217 7.86 -11.95 6.24
N THR A 218 9.06 -12.49 6.09
CA THR A 218 9.38 -13.63 5.23
C THR A 218 9.38 -14.91 6.06
N LYS A 219 8.23 -15.28 6.63
CA LYS A 219 7.91 -16.70 6.68
C LYS A 219 7.58 -17.11 5.24
N LEU A 220 8.61 -17.12 4.39
CA LEU A 220 8.54 -17.88 3.16
C LEU A 220 8.36 -19.31 3.68
N PRO A 221 7.24 -19.98 3.39
CA PRO A 221 7.25 -21.42 3.52
C PRO A 221 8.51 -21.87 2.78
N SER A 222 9.36 -22.67 3.42
CA SER A 222 10.36 -23.34 2.61
C SER A 222 9.61 -24.03 1.48
N SER A 223 10.19 -24.10 0.28
CA SER A 223 9.59 -24.80 -0.86
C SER A 223 9.35 -26.30 -0.61
N LYS A 224 9.41 -26.78 0.64
CA LYS A 224 8.93 -28.08 1.12
C LYS A 224 7.73 -27.96 2.07
N GLU A 225 7.64 -26.93 2.90
CA GLU A 225 6.55 -26.76 3.88
C GLU A 225 5.24 -26.31 3.25
N LEU A 226 5.30 -25.63 2.10
CA LEU A 226 4.13 -25.28 1.29
C LEU A 226 3.45 -26.52 0.67
N TRP A 227 4.15 -27.67 0.66
CA TRP A 227 3.81 -28.87 -0.11
C TRP A 227 3.51 -30.10 0.74
N SER A 228 3.39 -29.92 2.05
CA SER A 228 3.09 -30.99 3.00
C SER A 228 1.68 -30.83 3.58
N ALA A 229 0.65 -30.78 2.73
CA ALA A 229 -0.71 -31.10 3.17
C ALA A 229 -0.90 -32.63 3.05
N PRO A 230 -1.42 -33.31 4.08
CA PRO A 230 -1.70 -34.74 3.98
C PRO A 230 -2.80 -34.96 2.93
N MET A 231 -2.61 -35.99 2.10
CA MET A 231 -3.69 -36.56 1.28
C MET A 231 -4.90 -36.93 2.14
#